data_AF-A0A2V9X8V6-F1
#
_entry.id   AF-A0A2V9X8V6-F1
#
_cell.length_a   1.000
_cell.length_b   1.000
_cell.length_c   1.000
_cell.angle_alpha   90.00
_cell.angle_beta   90.00
_cell.angle_gamma   90.00
#
_symmetry.space_group_name_H-M   'P 1'
#
loop_
_entity.id
_entity.type
_entity.pdbx_description
1 polymer ?
#
loop_
_entity_poly.entity_id
_entity_poly.type
_entity_poly.pdbx_seq_one_letter_code
_entity_poly.pdbx_strand_id
1 'polypeptide(L)'
;KAALVIGGVSEKAQIQSLRAGSELVIATPGRLQDLMNRRFADLRHVKVLVLDEADRMLDMGFLPAIRRILSVLPAKRQTLCFSATLEQSVAGLVNDYMRDPIRVALGSVLKPAESVQLTAYEVRPGEKLDVLRQLLYAEKGQTLIFTRTKRGAERLAKDLVRDGFNAGVIHGDRSQSQRNAALSGFQEGRYQVLVATDVASRGLHVDDVAHVINYDLPKMAEDFIHRVGRTGRAGLQGQASSLVAGAEVIELRHIERTLKLKIERKQFDSSAPGRPMRVVQNTLASRTLTALPGEVFA
;
A
#
# COMPACT_ATOMS: atom_id res chain seq x y z
N LYS A 1 -18.12 17.30 -15.76
CA LYS A 1 -18.44 15.86 -15.48
C LYS A 1 -17.18 15.01 -15.60
N ALA A 2 -16.94 14.05 -14.70
CA ALA A 2 -15.73 13.22 -14.69
C ALA A 2 -16.02 11.74 -14.95
N ALA A 3 -15.14 11.05 -15.70
CA ALA A 3 -15.15 9.61 -15.88
C ALA A 3 -13.95 8.95 -15.19
N LEU A 4 -14.19 7.81 -14.56
CA LEU A 4 -13.15 6.98 -13.95
C LEU A 4 -12.86 5.79 -14.86
N VAL A 5 -11.62 5.65 -15.34
CA VAL A 5 -11.19 4.66 -16.32
C VAL A 5 -10.06 3.81 -15.75
N ILE A 6 -10.42 2.88 -14.87
CA ILE A 6 -9.47 2.06 -14.11
C ILE A 6 -9.81 0.56 -14.18
N GLY A 7 -8.83 -0.29 -13.88
CA GLY A 7 -9.06 -1.73 -13.73
C GLY A 7 -9.92 -2.07 -12.51
N GLY A 8 -10.51 -3.26 -12.48
CA GLY A 8 -11.24 -3.76 -11.31
C GLY A 8 -12.65 -3.19 -11.09
N VAL A 9 -13.13 -2.29 -11.96
CA VAL A 9 -14.51 -1.78 -11.96
C VAL A 9 -15.21 -2.07 -13.29
N SER A 10 -16.56 -2.02 -13.29
CA SER A 10 -17.40 -2.36 -14.45
C SER A 10 -17.00 -1.59 -15.71
N GLU A 11 -16.55 -2.29 -16.75
CA GLU A 11 -16.17 -1.69 -18.02
C GLU A 11 -17.35 -0.97 -18.69
N LYS A 12 -18.55 -1.55 -18.63
CA LYS A 12 -19.76 -0.97 -19.21
C LYS A 12 -20.03 0.43 -18.67
N ALA A 13 -19.88 0.64 -17.36
CA ALA A 13 -20.07 1.95 -16.74
C ALA A 13 -19.01 2.98 -17.19
N GLN A 14 -17.77 2.55 -17.41
CA GLN A 14 -16.69 3.41 -17.92
C GLN A 14 -16.98 3.87 -19.34
N ILE A 15 -17.36 2.93 -20.23
CA ILE A 15 -17.71 3.23 -21.63
C ILE A 15 -18.90 4.20 -21.68
N GLN A 16 -19.91 3.98 -20.85
CA GLN A 16 -21.10 4.83 -20.80
C GLN A 16 -20.76 6.25 -20.32
N SER A 17 -19.88 6.38 -19.32
CA SER A 17 -19.40 7.68 -18.81
C SER A 17 -18.57 8.45 -19.84
N LEU A 18 -17.73 7.75 -20.61
CA LEU A 18 -16.97 8.35 -21.71
C LEU A 18 -17.88 8.84 -22.84
N ARG A 19 -18.84 8.00 -23.26
CA ARG A 19 -19.82 8.33 -24.32
C ARG A 19 -20.73 9.50 -23.95
N ALA A 20 -21.00 9.70 -22.67
CA ALA A 20 -21.79 10.83 -22.18
C ALA A 20 -21.07 12.18 -22.31
N GLY A 21 -19.82 12.23 -22.78
CA GLY A 21 -19.05 13.45 -22.96
C GLY A 21 -18.46 13.94 -21.63
N SER A 22 -17.43 13.24 -21.13
CA SER A 22 -16.73 13.63 -19.90
C SER A 22 -15.68 14.70 -20.18
N GLU A 23 -15.64 15.73 -19.33
CA GLU A 23 -14.67 16.85 -19.40
C GLU A 23 -13.35 16.51 -18.68
N LEU A 24 -13.43 15.60 -17.70
CA LEU A 24 -12.29 15.09 -16.94
C LEU A 24 -12.29 13.56 -17.01
N VAL A 25 -11.13 12.96 -17.27
CA VAL A 25 -10.94 11.51 -17.23
C VAL A 25 -9.79 11.19 -16.27
N ILE A 26 -10.09 10.43 -15.22
CA ILE A 26 -9.09 9.90 -14.29
C ILE A 26 -8.86 8.44 -14.67
N ALA A 27 -7.64 8.06 -15.04
CA ALA A 27 -7.40 6.74 -15.61
C ALA A 27 -6.06 6.11 -15.22
N THR A 28 -6.01 4.77 -15.22
CA THR A 28 -4.73 4.05 -15.21
C THR A 28 -4.27 3.77 -16.65
N PRO A 29 -2.96 3.84 -16.96
CA PRO A 29 -2.47 3.79 -18.34
C PRO A 29 -2.95 2.57 -19.12
N GLY A 30 -2.88 1.38 -18.53
CA GLY A 30 -3.31 0.15 -19.19
C GLY A 30 -4.79 0.15 -19.59
N ARG A 31 -5.69 0.60 -18.70
CA ARG A 31 -7.14 0.63 -18.99
C ARG A 31 -7.49 1.71 -20.01
N LEU A 32 -6.88 2.90 -19.90
CA LEU A 32 -7.11 3.96 -20.87
C LEU A 32 -6.64 3.55 -22.28
N GLN A 33 -5.44 2.94 -22.38
CA GLN A 33 -4.91 2.46 -23.64
C GLN A 33 -5.84 1.41 -24.29
N ASP A 34 -6.39 0.48 -23.51
CA ASP A 34 -7.34 -0.52 -24.02
C ASP A 34 -8.61 0.13 -24.60
N LEU A 35 -9.26 1.02 -23.83
CA LEU A 35 -10.47 1.69 -24.28
C LEU A 35 -10.22 2.63 -25.48
N MET A 36 -9.04 3.25 -25.55
CA MET A 36 -8.59 4.05 -26.69
C MET A 36 -8.41 3.17 -27.94
N ASN A 37 -7.71 2.03 -27.82
CA ASN A 37 -7.48 1.10 -28.93
C ASN A 37 -8.81 0.55 -29.50
N ARG A 38 -9.79 0.32 -28.62
CA ARG A 38 -11.15 -0.14 -28.98
C ARG A 38 -12.08 1.00 -29.40
N ARG A 39 -11.56 2.23 -29.54
CA ARG A 39 -12.29 3.44 -29.95
C ARG A 39 -13.46 3.83 -29.04
N PHE A 40 -13.38 3.48 -27.75
CA PHE A 40 -14.33 3.94 -26.73
C PHE A 40 -13.91 5.25 -26.07
N ALA A 41 -12.62 5.62 -26.15
CA ALA A 41 -12.08 6.88 -25.66
C ALA A 41 -11.48 7.68 -26.81
N ASP A 42 -11.95 8.92 -27.00
CA ASP A 42 -11.38 9.89 -27.93
C ASP A 42 -10.66 10.99 -27.15
N LEU A 43 -9.35 11.10 -27.35
CA LEU A 43 -8.50 12.04 -26.63
C LEU A 43 -8.03 13.22 -27.49
N ARG A 44 -8.54 13.36 -28.72
CA ARG A 44 -8.10 14.40 -29.69
C ARG A 44 -8.42 15.83 -29.27
N HIS A 45 -9.26 16.03 -28.25
CA HIS A 45 -9.63 17.36 -27.74
C HIS A 45 -9.04 17.67 -26.35
N VAL A 46 -8.14 16.82 -25.85
CA VAL A 46 -7.50 17.02 -24.55
C VAL A 46 -6.59 18.25 -24.58
N LYS A 47 -6.88 19.21 -23.69
CA LYS A 47 -6.10 20.45 -23.52
C LYS A 47 -5.11 20.38 -22.36
N VAL A 48 -5.37 19.52 -21.38
CA VAL A 48 -4.56 19.37 -20.17
C VAL A 48 -4.31 17.88 -19.93
N LEU A 49 -3.04 17.51 -19.79
CA LEU A 49 -2.61 16.19 -19.38
C LEU A 49 -1.95 16.28 -18.00
N VAL A 50 -2.31 15.39 -17.10
CA VAL A 50 -1.64 15.21 -15.81
C VAL A 50 -1.05 13.81 -15.76
N LEU A 51 0.25 13.72 -15.51
CA LEU A 51 0.97 12.49 -15.18
C LEU A 51 1.28 12.56 -13.68
N ASP A 52 0.57 11.77 -12.89
CA ASP A 52 0.75 11.70 -11.44
C ASP A 52 1.52 10.43 -11.06
N GLU A 53 2.39 10.52 -10.05
CA GLU A 53 3.37 9.49 -9.67
C GLU A 53 4.10 8.88 -10.89
N ALA A 54 4.70 9.74 -11.73
CA ALA A 54 5.27 9.32 -13.00
C ALA A 54 6.37 8.26 -12.87
N ASP A 55 7.33 8.45 -11.95
CA ASP A 55 8.32 7.44 -11.55
C ASP A 55 7.69 6.07 -11.30
N ARG A 56 6.61 6.02 -10.53
CA ARG A 56 5.92 4.77 -10.19
C ARG A 56 5.24 4.12 -11.38
N MET A 57 4.65 4.90 -12.27
CA MET A 57 4.10 4.33 -13.50
C MET A 57 5.19 3.67 -14.34
N LEU A 58 6.40 4.22 -14.36
CA LEU A 58 7.53 3.63 -15.08
C LEU A 58 8.05 2.37 -14.39
N ASP A 59 8.15 2.36 -13.06
CA ASP A 59 8.52 1.18 -12.27
C ASP A 59 7.56 0.00 -12.50
N MET A 60 6.27 0.30 -12.68
CA MET A 60 5.23 -0.69 -12.99
C MET A 60 5.25 -1.17 -14.45
N GLY A 61 6.17 -0.66 -15.27
CA GLY A 61 6.31 -1.03 -16.67
C GLY A 61 5.25 -0.39 -17.58
N PHE A 62 4.60 0.69 -17.16
CA PHE A 62 3.57 1.35 -17.97
C PHE A 62 4.13 2.28 -19.05
N LEU A 63 5.45 2.45 -19.16
CA LEU A 63 6.08 3.30 -20.18
C LEU A 63 5.53 3.05 -21.61
N PRO A 64 5.39 1.80 -22.10
CA PRO A 64 4.86 1.55 -23.43
C PRO A 64 3.40 2.02 -23.58
N ALA A 65 2.59 1.89 -22.53
CA ALA A 65 1.20 2.33 -22.54
C ALA A 65 1.08 3.84 -22.53
N ILE A 66 1.88 4.51 -21.69
CA ILE A 66 1.98 5.96 -21.64
C ILE A 66 2.39 6.52 -23.00
N ARG A 67 3.44 5.99 -23.64
CA ARG A 67 3.90 6.43 -24.97
C ARG A 67 2.80 6.34 -26.03
N ARG A 68 2.01 5.26 -26.02
CA ARG A 68 0.86 5.11 -26.94
C ARG A 68 -0.22 6.14 -26.69
N ILE A 69 -0.60 6.38 -25.43
CA ILE A 69 -1.58 7.42 -25.08
C ILE A 69 -1.07 8.78 -25.55
N LEU A 70 0.18 9.13 -25.23
CA LEU A 70 0.79 10.42 -25.60
C LEU A 70 0.85 10.64 -27.10
N SER A 71 1.03 9.59 -27.91
CA SER A 71 1.10 9.68 -29.36
C SER A 71 -0.19 10.12 -30.06
N VAL A 72 -1.35 9.96 -29.41
CA VAL A 72 -2.65 10.38 -29.98
C VAL A 72 -3.15 11.72 -29.42
N LEU A 73 -2.47 12.26 -28.40
CA LEU A 73 -2.85 13.53 -27.79
C LEU A 73 -2.44 14.72 -28.67
N PRO A 74 -3.19 15.83 -28.63
CA PRO A 74 -2.80 17.06 -29.30
C PRO A 74 -1.39 17.51 -28.91
N ALA A 75 -0.59 17.92 -29.90
CA ALA A 75 0.76 18.43 -29.67
C ALA A 75 0.74 19.73 -28.85
N LYS A 76 -0.27 20.60 -29.06
CA LYS A 76 -0.49 21.82 -28.29
C LYS A 76 -1.43 21.53 -27.13
N ARG A 77 -0.87 21.25 -25.95
CA ARG A 77 -1.57 21.04 -24.69
C ARG A 77 -0.70 21.49 -23.50
N GLN A 78 -1.32 21.73 -22.35
CA GLN A 78 -0.60 21.85 -21.09
C GLN A 78 -0.33 20.44 -20.53
N THR A 79 0.90 20.17 -20.11
CA THR A 79 1.24 18.91 -19.43
C THR A 79 1.75 19.24 -18.03
N LEU A 80 1.25 18.55 -17.03
CA LEU A 80 1.76 18.56 -15.65
C LEU A 80 2.33 17.17 -15.36
N CYS A 81 3.53 17.11 -14.78
CA CYS A 81 4.19 15.88 -14.40
C CYS A 81 4.55 15.97 -12.92
N PHE A 82 3.99 15.08 -12.11
CA PHE A 82 4.27 14.93 -10.69
C PHE A 82 5.01 13.62 -10.48
N SER A 83 6.14 13.69 -9.79
CA SER A 83 7.02 12.56 -9.54
C SER A 83 7.79 12.81 -8.26
N ALA A 84 7.99 11.77 -7.45
CA ALA A 84 8.86 11.89 -6.29
C ALA A 84 10.31 11.94 -6.77
N THR A 85 10.71 11.02 -7.64
CA THR A 85 12.06 10.99 -8.20
C THR A 85 12.12 11.55 -9.62
N LEU A 86 13.31 11.97 -10.04
CA LEU A 86 13.59 12.39 -11.42
C LEU A 86 14.71 11.53 -12.00
N GLU A 87 14.49 10.21 -11.97
CA GLU A 87 15.38 9.26 -12.64
C GLU A 87 15.38 9.46 -14.16
N GLN A 88 16.36 8.87 -14.84
CA GLN A 88 16.57 9.07 -16.28
C GLN A 88 15.33 8.72 -17.12
N SER A 89 14.55 7.73 -16.69
CA SER A 89 13.31 7.31 -17.34
C SER A 89 12.22 8.39 -17.29
N VAL A 90 12.03 9.04 -16.12
CA VAL A 90 11.10 10.16 -15.94
C VAL A 90 11.62 11.41 -16.66
N ALA A 91 12.92 11.67 -16.57
CA ALA A 91 13.55 12.78 -17.29
C ALA A 91 13.35 12.65 -18.81
N GLY A 92 13.48 11.44 -19.36
CA GLY A 92 13.16 11.15 -20.76
C GLY A 92 11.71 11.46 -21.12
N LEU A 93 10.76 11.07 -20.26
CA LEU A 93 9.34 11.38 -20.47
C LEU A 93 9.06 12.89 -20.47
N VAL A 94 9.69 13.64 -19.56
CA VAL A 94 9.59 15.10 -19.47
C VAL A 94 10.16 15.74 -20.74
N ASN A 95 11.36 15.34 -21.15
CA ASN A 95 12.03 15.89 -22.34
C ASN A 95 11.28 15.58 -23.65
N ASP A 96 10.75 14.36 -23.78
CA ASP A 96 10.08 13.90 -25.00
C ASP A 96 8.68 14.51 -25.17
N TYR A 97 7.97 14.81 -24.07
CA TYR A 97 6.52 15.08 -24.11
C TYR A 97 6.05 16.36 -23.41
N MET A 98 6.95 17.14 -22.82
CA MET A 98 6.65 18.46 -22.27
C MET A 98 7.32 19.56 -23.09
N ARG A 99 6.67 20.73 -23.18
CA ARG A 99 7.18 21.90 -23.89
C ARG A 99 7.54 22.97 -22.89
N ASP A 100 8.82 23.33 -22.84
CA ASP A 100 9.39 24.35 -21.94
C ASP A 100 8.94 24.17 -20.47
N PRO A 101 9.23 23.02 -19.84
CA PRO A 101 8.71 22.72 -18.50
C PRO A 101 9.43 23.54 -17.42
N ILE A 102 8.64 24.16 -16.54
CA ILE A 102 9.16 24.76 -15.31
C ILE A 102 9.21 23.69 -14.23
N ARG A 103 10.38 23.50 -13.61
CA ARG A 103 10.56 22.57 -12.50
C ARG A 103 10.30 23.28 -11.17
N VAL A 104 9.33 22.77 -10.41
CA VAL A 104 9.12 23.12 -9.01
C VAL A 104 9.51 21.91 -8.16
N ALA A 105 10.44 22.09 -7.22
CA ALA A 105 10.90 21.04 -6.33
C ALA A 105 10.71 21.49 -4.88
N LEU A 106 10.09 20.64 -4.06
CA LEU A 106 9.85 20.88 -2.65
C LEU A 106 10.55 19.80 -1.82
N GLY A 107 11.42 20.22 -0.90
CA GLY A 107 12.08 19.34 0.07
C GLY A 107 13.12 18.38 -0.52
N SER A 108 13.69 17.56 0.37
CA SER A 108 14.57 16.43 0.05
C SER A 108 13.72 15.18 -0.09
N VAL A 109 13.54 14.67 -1.32
CA VAL A 109 12.73 13.48 -1.62
C VAL A 109 13.20 12.20 -0.91
N LEU A 110 14.43 12.21 -0.39
CA LEU A 110 15.11 11.03 0.15
C LEU A 110 15.12 10.96 1.68
N LYS A 111 14.44 11.89 2.36
CA LYS A 111 14.38 11.89 3.83
C LYS A 111 12.92 11.71 4.30
N PRO A 112 12.66 10.77 5.22
CA PRO A 112 11.42 10.76 5.97
C PRO A 112 11.25 12.11 6.67
N ALA A 113 10.00 12.47 6.96
CA ALA A 113 9.76 13.63 7.81
C ALA A 113 10.50 13.44 9.14
N GLU A 114 11.14 14.50 9.64
CA GLU A 114 11.88 14.46 10.93
C GLU A 114 11.00 14.02 12.11
N SER A 115 9.68 14.12 11.94
CA SER A 115 8.64 13.68 12.85
C SER A 115 8.45 12.16 12.96
N VAL A 116 9.12 11.35 12.11
CA VAL A 116 8.94 9.89 12.11
C VAL A 116 10.09 9.18 12.82
N GLN A 117 9.79 8.50 13.94
CA GLN A 117 10.75 7.65 14.62
C GLN A 117 10.92 6.32 13.86
N LEU A 118 12.14 6.06 13.39
CA LEU A 118 12.48 4.82 12.69
C LEU A 118 13.15 3.82 13.62
N THR A 119 12.54 2.65 13.78
CA THR A 119 13.11 1.52 14.54
C THR A 119 13.20 0.28 13.66
N ALA A 120 14.28 -0.48 13.79
CA ALA A 120 14.43 -1.80 13.20
C ALA A 120 14.63 -2.85 14.30
N TYR A 121 13.81 -3.90 14.25
CA TYR A 121 13.88 -5.07 15.09
C TYR A 121 14.55 -6.19 14.30
N GLU A 122 15.79 -6.52 14.65
CA GLU A 122 16.49 -7.66 14.10
C GLU A 122 16.05 -8.92 14.85
N VAL A 123 15.43 -9.86 14.14
CA VAL A 123 14.78 -11.05 14.72
C VAL A 123 15.24 -12.31 14.01
N ARG A 124 15.08 -13.47 14.64
CA ARG A 124 15.38 -14.73 13.97
C ARG A 124 14.31 -15.05 12.92
N PRO A 125 14.65 -15.83 11.87
CA PRO A 125 13.65 -16.33 10.94
C PRO A 125 12.53 -17.07 11.69
N GLY A 126 11.28 -16.66 11.47
CA GLY A 126 10.10 -17.21 12.15
C GLY A 126 9.56 -16.36 13.31
N GLU A 127 10.39 -15.51 13.94
CA GLU A 127 9.98 -14.70 15.12
C GLU A 127 9.28 -13.38 14.75
N LYS A 128 9.25 -13.02 13.45
CA LYS A 128 8.61 -11.78 12.98
C LYS A 128 7.16 -11.64 13.42
N LEU A 129 6.39 -12.75 13.39
CA LEU A 129 4.99 -12.72 13.76
C LEU A 129 4.81 -12.42 15.26
N ASP A 130 5.68 -12.95 16.11
CA ASP A 130 5.63 -12.72 17.55
C ASP A 130 6.01 -11.29 17.93
N VAL A 131 7.04 -10.74 17.28
CA VAL A 131 7.39 -9.32 17.46
C VAL A 131 6.28 -8.42 16.93
N LEU A 132 5.68 -8.75 15.77
CA LEU A 132 4.55 -8.00 15.24
C LEU A 132 3.39 -7.96 16.25
N ARG A 133 2.99 -9.10 16.81
CA ARG A 133 1.92 -9.19 17.80
C ARG A 133 2.18 -8.26 18.97
N GLN A 134 3.40 -8.23 19.49
CA GLN A 134 3.76 -7.41 20.64
C GLN A 134 3.73 -5.91 20.32
N LEU A 135 4.19 -5.52 19.13
CA LEU A 135 4.04 -4.14 18.66
C LEU A 135 2.55 -3.75 18.57
N LEU A 136 1.71 -4.63 18.01
CA LEU A 136 0.28 -4.39 17.89
C LEU A 136 -0.45 -4.36 19.24
N TYR A 137 0.00 -5.11 20.25
CA TYR A 137 -0.57 -5.04 21.60
C TYR A 137 -0.22 -3.74 22.34
N ALA A 138 0.94 -3.17 22.04
CA ALA A 138 1.37 -1.89 22.63
C ALA A 138 0.72 -0.69 21.93
N GLU A 139 0.38 -0.83 20.64
CA GLU A 139 -0.21 0.24 19.83
C GLU A 139 -1.74 0.29 19.97
N LYS A 140 -2.28 1.49 20.19
CA LYS A 140 -3.73 1.74 20.32
C LYS A 140 -4.32 2.42 19.09
N GLY A 141 -3.48 3.05 18.27
CA GLY A 141 -3.87 3.67 17.03
C GLY A 141 -4.02 2.68 15.88
N GLN A 142 -4.36 3.24 14.72
CA GLN A 142 -4.41 2.52 13.44
C GLN A 142 -3.00 2.17 12.96
N THR A 143 -2.80 0.92 12.58
CA THR A 143 -1.50 0.40 12.14
C THR A 143 -1.55 -0.11 10.70
N LEU A 144 -0.65 0.42 9.86
CA LEU A 144 -0.48 -0.02 8.47
C LEU A 144 0.72 -0.96 8.37
N ILE A 145 0.47 -2.20 7.97
CA ILE A 145 1.50 -3.24 7.86
C ILE A 145 1.80 -3.51 6.39
N PHE A 146 3.06 -3.44 6.00
CA PHE A 146 3.51 -3.76 4.64
C PHE A 146 4.15 -5.13 4.54
N THR A 147 3.70 -5.90 3.55
CA THR A 147 4.26 -7.20 3.16
C THR A 147 4.71 -7.18 1.70
N ARG A 148 5.65 -8.06 1.34
CA ARG A 148 6.22 -8.12 -0.02
C ARG A 148 5.27 -8.77 -1.02
N THR A 149 4.43 -9.72 -0.59
CA THR A 149 3.62 -10.52 -1.51
C THR A 149 2.15 -10.56 -1.11
N LYS A 150 1.27 -10.65 -2.11
CA LYS A 150 -0.19 -10.80 -1.92
C LYS A 150 -0.58 -12.02 -1.06
N ARG A 151 0.13 -13.15 -1.25
CA ARG A 151 -0.08 -14.37 -0.44
C ARG A 151 0.37 -14.16 1.00
N GLY A 152 1.48 -13.45 1.21
CA GLY A 152 1.96 -13.04 2.52
C GLY A 152 0.96 -12.14 3.25
N ALA A 153 0.44 -11.11 2.57
CA ALA A 153 -0.59 -10.23 3.10
C ALA A 153 -1.84 -11.01 3.56
N GLU A 154 -2.34 -11.91 2.70
CA GLU A 154 -3.53 -12.71 2.99
C GLU A 154 -3.33 -13.64 4.19
N ARG A 155 -2.18 -14.31 4.26
CA ARG A 155 -1.85 -15.19 5.39
C ARG A 155 -1.71 -14.40 6.68
N LEU A 156 -0.97 -13.30 6.64
CA LEU A 156 -0.72 -12.47 7.82
C LEU A 156 -2.02 -11.90 8.38
N ALA A 157 -2.90 -11.37 7.54
CA ALA A 157 -4.19 -10.87 7.98
C ALA A 157 -5.06 -11.95 8.64
N LYS A 158 -5.07 -13.19 8.09
CA LYS A 158 -5.78 -14.32 8.69
C LYS A 158 -5.19 -14.72 10.04
N ASP A 159 -3.86 -14.78 10.16
CA ASP A 159 -3.19 -15.07 11.42
C ASP A 159 -3.53 -14.02 12.47
N LEU A 160 -3.49 -12.72 12.12
CA LEU A 160 -3.87 -11.63 13.03
C LEU A 160 -5.34 -11.69 13.46
N VAL A 161 -6.27 -11.99 12.55
CA VAL A 161 -7.70 -12.15 12.89
C VAL A 161 -7.91 -13.33 13.84
N ARG A 162 -7.22 -14.46 13.62
CA ARG A 162 -7.27 -15.62 14.53
C ARG A 162 -6.75 -15.25 15.92
N ASP A 163 -5.75 -14.39 15.98
CA ASP A 163 -5.16 -13.91 17.24
C ASP A 163 -6.01 -12.81 17.92
N GLY A 164 -7.14 -12.42 17.33
CA GLY A 164 -8.11 -11.49 17.91
C GLY A 164 -7.94 -10.03 17.47
N PHE A 165 -7.04 -9.72 16.54
CA PHE A 165 -6.91 -8.37 16.00
C PHE A 165 -7.99 -8.09 14.96
N ASN A 166 -8.54 -6.88 14.99
CA ASN A 166 -9.41 -6.41 13.93
C ASN A 166 -8.54 -5.97 12.73
N ALA A 167 -8.36 -6.86 11.76
CA ALA A 167 -7.44 -6.63 10.64
C ALA A 167 -8.13 -6.73 9.27
N GLY A 168 -7.88 -5.74 8.41
CA GLY A 168 -8.23 -5.74 6.99
C GLY A 168 -7.01 -6.08 6.11
N VAL A 169 -7.25 -6.38 4.83
CA VAL A 169 -6.16 -6.68 3.87
C VAL A 169 -6.41 -6.06 2.49
N ILE A 170 -5.34 -5.52 1.88
CA ILE A 170 -5.36 -4.91 0.55
C ILE A 170 -4.16 -5.39 -0.28
N HIS A 171 -4.45 -6.07 -1.39
CA HIS A 171 -3.44 -6.52 -2.36
C HIS A 171 -4.03 -6.56 -3.78
N GLY A 172 -3.18 -6.78 -4.79
CA GLY A 172 -3.57 -6.73 -6.21
C GLY A 172 -4.70 -7.68 -6.63
N ASP A 173 -4.83 -8.85 -6.00
CA ASP A 173 -5.89 -9.82 -6.30
C ASP A 173 -7.26 -9.49 -5.64
N ARG A 174 -7.36 -8.45 -4.80
CA ARG A 174 -8.65 -8.03 -4.23
C ARG A 174 -9.44 -7.25 -5.27
N SER A 175 -10.75 -7.50 -5.34
CA SER A 175 -11.64 -6.69 -6.17
C SER A 175 -11.65 -5.23 -5.70
N GLN A 176 -11.99 -4.29 -6.57
CA GLN A 176 -12.04 -2.88 -6.17
C GLN A 176 -13.05 -2.65 -5.02
N SER A 177 -14.18 -3.36 -5.02
CA SER A 177 -15.16 -3.29 -3.92
C SER A 177 -14.59 -3.76 -2.59
N GLN A 178 -13.82 -4.87 -2.60
CA GLN A 178 -13.14 -5.37 -1.40
C GLN A 178 -12.07 -4.40 -0.91
N ARG A 179 -11.29 -3.81 -1.84
CA ARG A 179 -10.29 -2.78 -1.49
C ARG A 179 -10.96 -1.57 -0.85
N ASN A 180 -12.02 -1.04 -1.44
CA ASN A 180 -12.76 0.09 -0.90
C ASN A 180 -13.35 -0.22 0.49
N ALA A 181 -13.92 -1.41 0.69
CA ALA A 181 -14.48 -1.82 1.97
C ALA A 181 -13.41 -1.95 3.07
N ALA A 182 -12.23 -2.50 2.73
CA ALA A 182 -11.10 -2.57 3.67
C ALA A 182 -10.57 -1.18 4.04
N LEU A 183 -10.50 -0.26 3.07
CA LEU A 183 -10.07 1.12 3.31
C LEU A 183 -11.03 1.91 4.18
N SER A 184 -12.32 1.93 3.81
CA SER A 184 -13.33 2.64 4.59
C SER A 184 -13.43 2.02 5.98
N GLY A 185 -13.37 0.69 6.08
CA GLY A 185 -13.30 0.00 7.37
C GLY A 185 -12.16 0.53 8.21
N PHE A 186 -10.93 0.52 7.68
CA PHE A 186 -9.76 1.03 8.37
C PHE A 186 -9.93 2.50 8.78
N GLN A 187 -10.30 3.39 7.85
CA GLN A 187 -10.50 4.82 8.12
C GLN A 187 -11.57 5.10 9.20
N GLU A 188 -12.62 4.28 9.26
CA GLU A 188 -13.71 4.37 10.25
C GLU A 188 -13.35 3.76 11.61
N GLY A 189 -12.20 3.09 11.76
CA GLY A 189 -11.78 2.46 13.01
C GLY A 189 -12.43 1.09 13.31
N ARG A 190 -13.30 0.59 12.42
CA ARG A 190 -13.36 -0.87 12.16
C ARG A 190 -11.95 -1.25 11.70
N TYR A 191 -11.41 -2.45 11.70
CA TYR A 191 -9.98 -2.66 11.33
C TYR A 191 -8.96 -1.68 11.97
N GLN A 192 -8.49 -1.98 13.17
CA GLN A 192 -7.34 -1.27 13.74
C GLN A 192 -6.07 -1.51 12.89
N VAL A 193 -5.99 -2.63 12.19
CA VAL A 193 -4.83 -3.05 11.41
C VAL A 193 -5.20 -3.17 9.93
N LEU A 194 -4.34 -2.65 9.05
CA LEU A 194 -4.46 -2.85 7.61
C LEU A 194 -3.19 -3.49 7.07
N VAL A 195 -3.30 -4.71 6.54
CA VAL A 195 -2.16 -5.40 5.89
C VAL A 195 -2.19 -5.11 4.39
N ALA A 196 -1.10 -4.60 3.84
CA ALA A 196 -1.03 -4.21 2.44
C ALA A 196 0.27 -4.63 1.73
N THR A 197 0.19 -4.75 0.41
CA THR A 197 1.36 -4.77 -0.49
C THR A 197 1.58 -3.38 -1.07
N ASP A 198 2.83 -3.01 -1.40
CA ASP A 198 3.18 -1.71 -1.99
C ASP A 198 2.24 -1.32 -3.14
N VAL A 199 2.09 -2.21 -4.12
CA VAL A 199 1.26 -1.98 -5.32
C VAL A 199 -0.18 -1.62 -4.98
N ALA A 200 -0.73 -2.25 -3.94
CA ALA A 200 -2.13 -2.05 -3.58
C ALA A 200 -2.34 -0.88 -2.60
N SER A 201 -1.25 -0.44 -1.96
CA SER A 201 -1.22 0.67 -1.02
C SER A 201 -0.86 2.04 -1.63
N ARG A 202 -0.28 2.04 -2.84
CA ARG A 202 0.03 3.27 -3.57
C ARG A 202 -1.26 3.97 -4.01
N GLY A 203 -1.34 5.29 -3.84
CA GLY A 203 -2.55 6.07 -4.04
C GLY A 203 -3.65 5.88 -2.97
N LEU A 204 -3.38 5.12 -1.90
CA LEU A 204 -4.27 5.11 -0.75
C LEU A 204 -4.10 6.42 0.02
N HIS A 205 -5.19 7.15 0.23
CA HIS A 205 -5.29 8.25 1.20
C HIS A 205 -5.48 7.68 2.60
N VAL A 206 -4.56 6.80 3.00
CA VAL A 206 -4.44 6.30 4.37
C VAL A 206 -3.21 6.99 4.95
N ASP A 207 -3.39 8.28 5.17
CA ASP A 207 -2.39 9.14 5.76
C ASP A 207 -2.70 9.28 7.27
N ASP A 208 -1.68 9.66 8.04
CA ASP A 208 -1.76 9.90 9.48
C ASP A 208 -2.10 8.67 10.34
N VAL A 209 -1.61 7.51 9.91
CA VAL A 209 -1.64 6.31 10.77
C VAL A 209 -0.69 6.48 11.94
N ALA A 210 -1.03 5.91 13.10
CA ALA A 210 -0.20 5.99 14.30
C ALA A 210 1.12 5.24 14.11
N HIS A 211 1.05 4.07 13.47
CA HIS A 211 2.21 3.18 13.31
C HIS A 211 2.26 2.58 11.91
N VAL A 212 3.41 2.69 11.26
CA VAL A 212 3.74 1.92 10.05
C VAL A 212 4.65 0.76 10.43
N ILE A 213 4.31 -0.46 10.00
CA ILE A 213 5.16 -1.63 10.22
C ILE A 213 5.58 -2.24 8.89
N ASN A 214 6.87 -2.21 8.58
CA ASN A 214 7.46 -3.01 7.50
C ASN A 214 7.64 -4.44 8.00
N TYR A 215 6.64 -5.29 7.78
CA TYR A 215 6.76 -6.72 8.09
C TYR A 215 7.80 -7.37 7.17
N ASP A 216 7.78 -7.01 5.88
CA ASP A 216 8.87 -7.28 4.93
C ASP A 216 9.46 -5.97 4.44
N LEU A 217 10.78 -5.90 4.25
CA LEU A 217 11.40 -4.70 3.68
C LEU A 217 10.98 -4.47 2.22
N PRO A 218 10.84 -3.21 1.79
CA PRO A 218 10.68 -2.89 0.38
C PRO A 218 11.97 -3.25 -0.37
N LYS A 219 11.83 -3.59 -1.66
CA LYS A 219 12.98 -3.88 -2.52
C LYS A 219 13.77 -2.62 -2.87
N MET A 220 13.08 -1.49 -3.04
CA MET A 220 13.65 -0.20 -3.41
C MET A 220 13.67 0.72 -2.20
N ALA A 221 14.70 1.55 -2.08
CA ALA A 221 14.86 2.46 -0.95
C ALA A 221 13.79 3.57 -0.96
N GLU A 222 13.38 4.00 -2.15
CA GLU A 222 12.36 5.02 -2.35
C GLU A 222 10.99 4.55 -1.84
N ASP A 223 10.70 3.26 -1.99
CA ASP A 223 9.48 2.65 -1.44
C ASP A 223 9.49 2.70 0.09
N PHE A 224 10.66 2.59 0.74
CA PHE A 224 10.76 2.74 2.19
C PHE A 224 10.28 4.12 2.64
N ILE A 225 10.72 5.19 1.97
CA ILE A 225 10.27 6.56 2.24
C ILE A 225 8.75 6.68 2.08
N HIS A 226 8.20 6.10 1.01
CA HIS A 226 6.75 6.16 0.75
C HIS A 226 5.92 5.41 1.79
N ARG A 227 6.44 4.30 2.33
CA ARG A 227 5.80 3.55 3.41
C ARG A 227 5.82 4.34 4.71
N VAL A 228 6.99 4.76 5.17
CA VAL A 228 7.12 5.45 6.46
C VAL A 228 6.49 6.84 6.43
N GLY A 229 6.38 7.47 5.25
CA GLY A 229 5.66 8.73 5.06
C GLY A 229 4.14 8.63 5.17
N ARG A 230 3.57 7.46 5.51
CA ARG A 230 2.15 7.30 5.86
C ARG A 230 1.83 7.68 7.31
N THR A 231 2.86 7.90 8.12
CA THR A 231 2.74 8.41 9.48
C THR A 231 3.47 9.75 9.64
N GLY A 232 3.19 10.46 10.73
CA GLY A 232 3.91 11.67 11.12
C GLY A 232 3.70 12.89 10.21
N ARG A 233 2.55 13.03 9.54
CA ARG A 233 2.23 14.27 8.80
C ARG A 233 1.50 15.26 9.72
N ALA A 234 1.28 16.48 9.21
CA ALA A 234 0.59 17.57 9.90
C ALA A 234 1.14 17.94 11.29
N GLY A 235 2.43 17.71 11.54
CA GLY A 235 3.11 18.05 12.81
C GLY A 235 2.97 17.01 13.93
N LEU A 236 2.31 15.88 13.67
CA LEU A 236 2.23 14.75 14.60
C LEU A 236 3.53 13.93 14.58
N GLN A 237 3.90 13.33 15.71
CA GLN A 237 4.96 12.33 15.73
C GLN A 237 4.40 10.99 15.23
N GLY A 238 5.14 10.36 14.32
CA GLY A 238 4.80 9.06 13.74
C GLY A 238 5.80 7.98 14.13
N GLN A 239 5.37 6.73 14.20
CA GLN A 239 6.27 5.60 14.41
C GLN A 239 6.37 4.74 13.14
N ALA A 240 7.58 4.32 12.79
CA ALA A 240 7.80 3.30 11.78
C ALA A 240 8.75 2.20 12.28
N SER A 241 8.24 0.97 12.34
CA SER A 241 9.01 -0.21 12.75
C SER A 241 9.29 -1.13 11.57
N SER A 242 10.52 -1.65 11.45
CA SER A 242 10.88 -2.62 10.43
C SER A 242 11.33 -3.93 11.06
N LEU A 243 10.71 -5.04 10.66
CA LEU A 243 11.07 -6.37 11.13
C LEU A 243 12.02 -7.01 10.13
N VAL A 244 13.25 -7.28 10.54
CA VAL A 244 14.31 -7.77 9.64
C VAL A 244 14.87 -9.08 10.13
N ALA A 245 14.96 -10.06 9.24
CA ALA A 245 15.49 -11.37 9.54
C ALA A 245 16.44 -11.85 8.42
N GLY A 246 17.50 -12.56 8.82
CA GLY A 246 18.44 -13.18 7.87
C GLY A 246 18.99 -12.19 6.82
N ALA A 247 18.73 -12.47 5.54
CA ALA A 247 19.23 -11.68 4.41
C ALA A 247 18.71 -10.22 4.40
N GLU A 248 17.55 -9.94 5.01
CA GLU A 248 16.96 -8.60 5.03
C GLU A 248 17.78 -7.60 5.87
N VAL A 249 18.68 -8.08 6.73
CA VAL A 249 19.65 -7.21 7.43
C VAL A 249 20.58 -6.52 6.43
N ILE A 250 20.95 -7.20 5.34
CA ILE A 250 21.77 -6.62 4.27
C ILE A 250 20.95 -5.62 3.46
N GLU A 251 19.69 -5.95 3.14
CA GLU A 251 18.74 -5.05 2.47
C GLU A 251 18.54 -3.76 3.26
N LEU A 252 18.35 -3.86 4.58
CA LEU A 252 18.22 -2.69 5.47
C LEU A 252 19.44 -1.79 5.42
N ARG A 253 20.66 -2.36 5.47
CA ARG A 253 21.90 -1.58 5.37
C ARG A 253 22.04 -0.91 4.00
N HIS A 254 21.53 -1.51 2.94
CA HIS A 254 21.50 -0.88 1.62
C HIS A 254 20.54 0.32 1.63
N ILE A 255 19.33 0.16 2.17
CA ILE A 255 18.35 1.24 2.33
C ILE A 255 18.94 2.41 3.14
N GLU A 256 19.57 2.14 4.28
CA GLU A 256 20.23 3.17 5.11
C GLU A 256 21.30 3.94 4.36
N ARG A 257 22.14 3.25 3.56
CA ARG A 257 23.19 3.89 2.76
C ARG A 257 22.61 4.74 1.64
N THR A 258 21.63 4.22 0.90
CA THR A 258 21.00 4.91 -0.23
C THR A 258 20.28 6.16 0.24
N LEU A 259 19.55 6.08 1.34
CA LEU A 259 18.77 7.20 1.89
C LEU A 259 19.58 8.08 2.85
N LYS A 260 20.81 7.69 3.19
CA LYS A 260 21.67 8.34 4.20
C LYS A 260 20.93 8.51 5.54
N LEU A 261 20.25 7.44 5.97
CA LEU A 261 19.49 7.37 7.22
C LEU A 261 20.19 6.49 8.24
N LYS A 262 19.96 6.78 9.52
CA LYS A 262 20.34 5.91 10.63
C LYS A 262 19.06 5.42 11.30
N ILE A 263 18.78 4.11 11.21
CA ILE A 263 17.60 3.51 11.82
C ILE A 263 18.00 2.93 13.18
N GLU A 264 17.27 3.27 14.24
CA GLU A 264 17.54 2.77 15.58
C GLU A 264 17.40 1.24 15.60
N ARG A 265 18.40 0.52 16.10
CA ARG A 265 18.34 -0.94 16.27
C ARG A 265 17.82 -1.27 17.65
N LYS A 266 16.78 -2.09 17.72
CA LYS A 266 16.28 -2.68 18.97
C LYS A 266 16.30 -4.19 18.86
N GLN A 267 16.80 -4.84 19.90
CA GLN A 267 16.56 -6.27 20.08
C GLN A 267 15.21 -6.44 20.75
N PHE A 268 14.43 -7.39 20.26
CA PHE A 268 13.20 -7.75 20.92
C PHE A 268 13.51 -8.83 21.96
N ASP A 269 13.33 -8.52 23.23
CA ASP A 269 13.60 -9.47 24.30
C ASP A 269 12.46 -10.49 24.38
N SER A 270 12.68 -11.70 23.86
CA SER A 270 11.71 -12.79 23.89
C SER A 270 11.47 -13.36 25.29
N SER A 271 12.24 -12.90 26.30
CA SER A 271 12.13 -13.34 27.69
C SER A 271 11.16 -12.52 28.56
N ALA A 272 10.66 -11.38 28.06
CA ALA A 272 9.59 -10.66 28.74
C ALA A 272 8.30 -11.50 28.66
N PRO A 273 7.63 -11.81 29.79
CA PRO A 273 6.45 -12.66 29.78
C PRO A 273 5.33 -11.96 28.99
N GLY A 274 5.15 -12.39 27.73
CA GLY A 274 3.94 -12.09 26.98
C GLY A 274 2.76 -12.54 27.84
N ARG A 275 1.89 -11.59 28.20
CA ARG A 275 0.62 -11.86 28.88
C ARG A 275 0.00 -13.11 28.23
N PRO A 276 -0.45 -14.11 29.01
CA PRO A 276 -0.78 -15.42 28.47
C PRO A 276 -1.76 -15.25 27.31
N MET A 277 -1.50 -16.00 26.22
CA MET A 277 -2.47 -16.20 25.14
C MET A 277 -3.83 -16.39 25.81
N ARG A 278 -4.81 -15.56 25.46
CA ARG A 278 -6.20 -15.87 25.80
C ARG A 278 -6.50 -17.20 25.12
N VAL A 279 -6.40 -18.29 25.89
CA VAL A 279 -7.02 -19.55 25.53
C VAL A 279 -8.47 -19.19 25.37
N VAL A 280 -8.96 -19.17 24.13
CA VAL A 280 -10.38 -19.12 23.87
C VAL A 280 -10.93 -20.41 24.47
N GLN A 281 -11.40 -20.35 25.71
CA GLN A 281 -12.23 -21.39 26.25
C GLN A 281 -13.44 -21.47 25.34
N ASN A 282 -13.53 -22.58 24.63
CA ASN A 282 -14.68 -22.91 23.82
C ASN A 282 -15.87 -23.01 24.78
N THR A 283 -16.67 -21.95 24.89
CA THR A 283 -17.89 -21.92 25.74
C THR A 283 -19.06 -22.67 25.10
N LEU A 284 -18.78 -23.57 24.15
CA LEU A 284 -19.70 -24.66 23.88
C LEU A 284 -19.67 -25.56 25.11
N ALA A 285 -20.63 -25.36 26.00
CA ALA A 285 -20.95 -26.29 27.07
C ALA A 285 -20.86 -27.71 26.48
N SER A 286 -20.01 -28.55 27.07
CA SER A 286 -20.09 -29.98 26.87
C SER A 286 -21.53 -30.36 27.17
N ARG A 287 -22.33 -30.60 26.12
CA ARG A 287 -23.58 -31.31 26.27
C ARG A 287 -23.17 -32.71 26.68
N THR A 288 -23.10 -32.93 27.99
CA THR A 288 -23.15 -34.27 28.55
C THR A 288 -24.41 -34.88 27.99
N LEU A 289 -24.26 -35.83 27.07
CA LEU A 289 -25.38 -36.66 26.62
C LEU A 289 -25.86 -37.42 27.85
N THR A 290 -26.99 -36.99 28.41
CA THR A 290 -27.68 -37.75 29.44
C THR A 290 -28.29 -38.96 28.76
N ALA A 291 -27.84 -40.17 29.10
CA ALA A 291 -28.42 -41.40 28.61
C ALA A 291 -29.91 -41.48 29.00
N LEU A 292 -30.75 -41.91 28.05
CA LEU A 292 -32.17 -42.16 28.33
C LEU A 292 -32.34 -43.53 29.02
N PRO A 293 -33.40 -43.72 29.82
CA PRO A 293 -33.64 -44.99 30.51
C PRO A 293 -33.79 -46.14 29.49
N GLY A 294 -32.84 -47.07 29.48
CA GLY A 294 -32.87 -48.28 28.64
C GLY A 294 -31.68 -48.48 27.68
N GLU A 295 -30.71 -47.56 27.61
CA GLU A 295 -29.54 -47.72 26.74
C GLU A 295 -28.41 -48.48 27.45
N VAL A 296 -27.96 -49.59 26.85
CA VAL A 296 -26.75 -50.34 27.24
C VAL A 296 -25.67 -50.07 26.19
N PHE A 297 -24.54 -49.50 26.61
CA PHE A 297 -23.36 -49.34 25.76
C PHE A 297 -22.45 -50.58 25.92
N ALA A 298 -22.01 -51.15 24.80
CA ALA A 298 -20.96 -52.17 24.74
C ALA A 298 -19.57 -51.51 24.72
#